data_AF-A0A2R7SCY7-F1
#
_entry.id   AF-A0A2R7SCY7-F1
#
_cell.length_a   1.000
_cell.length_b   1.000
_cell.length_c   1.000
_cell.angle_alpha   90.00
_cell.angle_beta   90.00
_cell.angle_gamma   90.00
#
_symmetry.space_group_name_H-M   'P 1'
#
loop_
_entity.id
_entity.type
_entity.pdbx_description
1 polymer ?
#
loop_
_entity_poly.entity_id
_entity_poly.type
_entity_poly.pdbx_seq_one_letter_code
_entity_poly.pdbx_strand_id
1 'polypeptide(L)'
;METAVKLSPRQPLFHNELGVTYRQAGQFDKARQAYERALALDPACAAAVLNLGVLFDLYLGDGARALPLYERYLALSPQGDAAVTKWIADLKNRKPPASAAAAAPKKEKP
;
A
#
# COMPACT_ATOMS: atom_id res chain seq x y z
N MET A 1 10.16 16.60 26.90
CA MET A 1 11.04 16.81 25.73
C MET A 1 10.50 15.93 24.61
N GLU A 2 9.56 16.46 23.83
CA GLU A 2 9.01 15.75 22.69
C GLU A 2 10.01 15.90 21.55
N THR A 3 10.84 14.87 21.36
CA THR A 3 11.74 14.77 20.23
C THR A 3 10.88 14.70 18.98
N ALA A 4 10.54 15.87 18.43
CA ALA A 4 10.00 15.99 17.09
C ALA A 4 11.06 15.40 16.17
N VAL A 5 10.95 14.10 15.89
CA VAL A 5 11.74 13.41 14.88
C VAL A 5 11.45 14.17 13.60
N LYS A 6 12.38 15.07 13.24
CA LYS A 6 12.40 15.72 11.95
C LYS A 6 12.64 14.61 10.94
N LEU A 7 11.54 14.01 10.49
CA LEU A 7 11.52 13.05 9.41
C LEU A 7 12.14 13.76 8.22
N SER A 8 13.40 13.43 7.95
CA SER A 8 14.13 14.03 6.85
C SER A 8 13.54 13.50 5.54
N PRO A 9 13.49 14.28 4.46
CA PRO A 9 12.94 13.85 3.17
C PRO A 9 13.73 12.70 2.50
N ARG A 10 14.79 12.20 3.15
CA ARG A 10 15.54 10.99 2.76
C ARG A 10 15.17 9.76 3.58
N GLN A 11 14.27 9.88 4.55
CA GLN A 11 13.81 8.75 5.35
C GLN A 11 12.56 8.14 4.71
N PRO A 12 12.47 6.81 4.62
CA PRO A 12 11.29 6.13 4.09
C PRO A 12 10.02 6.50 4.89
N LEU A 13 10.15 6.66 6.21
CA LEU A 13 9.05 7.06 7.08
C LEU A 13 8.48 8.45 6.74
N PHE A 14 9.30 9.40 6.27
CA PHE A 14 8.79 10.70 5.82
C PHE A 14 7.78 10.54 4.67
N HIS A 15 8.16 9.74 3.68
CA HIS A 15 7.32 9.47 2.51
C HIS A 15 6.11 8.59 2.86
N ASN A 16 6.23 7.70 3.85
CA ASN A 16 5.09 6.99 4.42
C ASN A 16 4.06 7.95 5.01
N GLU A 17 4.48 8.84 5.90
CA GLU A 17 3.58 9.82 6.54
C GLU A 17 2.93 10.73 5.50
N LEU A 18 3.70 11.19 4.51
CA LEU A 18 3.17 11.96 3.39
C LEU A 18 2.09 11.19 2.62
N GLY A 19 2.31 9.90 2.38
CA GLY A 19 1.32 9.02 1.75
C GLY A 19 0.06 8.87 2.59
N VAL A 20 0.18 8.76 3.92
CA VAL A 20 -0.95 8.73 4.85
C VAL A 20 -1.74 10.03 4.77
N THR A 21 -1.07 11.19 4.78
CA THR A 21 -1.70 12.51 4.64
C THR A 21 -2.44 12.61 3.31
N TYR A 22 -1.83 12.24 2.18
CA TYR A 22 -2.50 12.28 0.88
C TYR A 22 -3.70 11.34 0.81
N ARG A 23 -3.60 10.14 1.42
CA ARG A 23 -4.71 9.18 1.47
C ARG A 23 -5.89 9.74 2.26
N GLN A 24 -5.63 10.36 3.42
CA GLN A 24 -6.67 11.02 4.23
C GLN A 24 -7.32 12.19 3.49
N ALA A 25 -6.55 12.89 2.66
CA ALA A 25 -7.05 13.95 1.78
C ALA A 25 -7.77 13.44 0.50
N GLY A 26 -7.95 12.13 0.33
CA GLY A 26 -8.55 11.52 -0.87
C GLY A 26 -7.68 11.58 -2.12
N GLN A 27 -6.43 12.01 -2.01
CA GLN A 27 -5.49 12.14 -3.13
C GLN A 27 -4.75 10.82 -3.36
N PHE A 28 -5.48 9.78 -3.77
CA PHE A 28 -4.99 8.39 -3.82
C PHE A 28 -3.79 8.18 -4.73
N ASP A 29 -3.72 8.87 -5.88
CA ASP A 29 -2.57 8.78 -6.77
C ASP A 29 -1.28 9.30 -6.10
N LYS A 30 -1.36 10.46 -5.43
CA LYS A 30 -0.22 11.01 -4.68
C LYS A 30 0.14 10.15 -3.48
N ALA A 31 -0.86 9.57 -2.80
CA ALA A 31 -0.62 8.63 -1.71
C ALA A 31 0.20 7.44 -2.20
N ARG A 32 -0.20 6.84 -3.33
CA ARG A 32 0.52 5.75 -3.98
C ARG A 32 1.96 6.14 -4.28
N GLN A 33 2.18 7.26 -4.97
CA GLN A 33 3.53 7.74 -5.31
C GLN A 33 4.41 7.95 -4.08
N ALA A 34 3.84 8.48 -2.98
CA ALA A 34 4.56 8.68 -1.75
C ALA A 34 4.96 7.35 -1.09
N TYR A 35 4.05 6.37 -1.00
CA TYR A 35 4.40 5.05 -0.49
C TYR A 35 5.42 4.33 -1.37
N GLU A 36 5.28 4.39 -2.70
CA GLU A 36 6.27 3.84 -3.64
C GLU A 36 7.64 4.48 -3.46
N ARG A 37 7.69 5.80 -3.18
CA ARG A 37 8.95 6.47 -2.87
C ARG A 37 9.55 6.02 -1.55
N ALA A 38 8.74 5.78 -0.52
CA ALA A 38 9.20 5.18 0.72
C ALA A 38 9.85 3.80 0.46
N LEU A 39 9.20 2.96 -0.35
CA LEU A 39 9.70 1.64 -0.72
C LEU A 39 10.92 1.66 -1.64
N ALA A 40 11.08 2.72 -2.44
CA ALA A 40 12.28 2.93 -3.24
C ALA A 40 13.50 3.33 -2.38
N LEU A 41 13.27 3.99 -1.24
CA LEU A 41 14.32 4.31 -0.27
C LEU A 41 14.65 3.13 0.65
N ASP A 42 13.62 2.43 1.12
CA ASP A 42 13.77 1.22 1.91
C ASP A 42 12.72 0.16 1.51
N PRO A 43 13.13 -0.86 0.75
CA PRO A 43 12.27 -1.98 0.40
C PRO A 43 11.77 -2.76 1.62
N ALA A 44 12.43 -2.67 2.78
CA ALA A 44 12.01 -3.36 3.99
C ALA A 44 11.07 -2.53 4.88
N CYS A 45 10.60 -1.37 4.40
CA CYS A 45 9.75 -0.47 5.19
C CYS A 45 8.34 -1.06 5.37
N ALA A 46 8.16 -1.86 6.43
CA ALA A 46 6.91 -2.57 6.71
C ALA A 46 5.69 -1.63 6.75
N ALA A 47 5.84 -0.43 7.34
CA ALA A 47 4.77 0.57 7.39
C ALA A 47 4.30 1.01 5.99
N ALA A 48 5.24 1.30 5.08
CA ALA A 48 4.92 1.70 3.72
C ALA A 48 4.31 0.55 2.90
N VAL A 49 4.82 -0.68 3.09
CA VAL A 49 4.25 -1.88 2.44
C VAL A 49 2.79 -2.08 2.86
N LEU A 50 2.52 -2.00 4.18
CA LEU A 50 1.18 -2.14 4.72
C LEU A 50 0.24 -1.05 4.20
N ASN A 51 0.66 0.21 4.28
CA ASN A 51 -0.16 1.34 3.88
C ASN A 51 -0.46 1.36 2.37
N LEU A 52 0.47 0.92 1.54
CA LEU A 52 0.24 0.73 0.11
C LEU A 52 -0.76 -0.40 -0.15
N GLY A 53 -0.68 -1.51 0.60
CA GLY A 53 -1.66 -2.60 0.55
C GLY A 53 -3.07 -2.11 0.89
N VAL A 54 -3.20 -1.35 1.99
CA VAL A 54 -4.48 -0.75 2.40
C VAL A 54 -5.01 0.24 1.36
N LEU A 55 -4.13 1.03 0.73
CA LEU A 55 -4.52 1.92 -0.36
C LEU A 55 -5.13 1.14 -1.53
N PHE A 56 -4.49 0.06 -1.97
CA PHE A 56 -5.00 -0.76 -3.06
C PHE A 56 -6.30 -1.46 -2.71
N ASP A 57 -6.40 -2.08 -1.52
CA ASP A 57 -7.58 -2.83 -1.10
C ASP A 57 -8.79 -1.92 -0.86
N LEU A 58 -8.68 -0.96 0.06
CA LEU A 58 -9.84 -0.23 0.58
C LEU A 58 -10.24 0.98 -0.27
N TYR A 59 -9.30 1.59 -0.98
CA TYR A 59 -9.55 2.85 -1.69
C TYR A 59 -9.57 2.69 -3.21
N LEU A 60 -8.74 1.79 -3.75
CA LEU A 60 -8.69 1.51 -5.18
C LEU A 60 -9.46 0.25 -5.58
N GLY A 61 -9.90 -0.57 -4.62
CA GLY A 61 -10.65 -1.80 -4.87
C GLY A 61 -9.83 -2.88 -5.59
N ASP A 62 -8.51 -2.78 -5.56
CA ASP A 62 -7.58 -3.64 -6.29
C ASP A 62 -6.94 -4.66 -5.36
N GLY A 63 -7.75 -5.66 -4.98
CA GLY A 63 -7.31 -6.76 -4.12
C GLY A 63 -6.14 -7.56 -4.69
N ALA A 64 -6.01 -7.61 -6.02
CA ALA A 64 -4.93 -8.32 -6.71
C ALA A 64 -3.57 -7.67 -6.44
N ARG A 65 -3.51 -6.33 -6.39
CA ARG A 65 -2.30 -5.60 -5.99
C ARG A 65 -2.09 -5.54 -4.48
N ALA A 66 -3.18 -5.54 -3.69
CA ALA A 66 -3.08 -5.50 -2.23
C ALA A 66 -2.54 -6.81 -1.62
N LEU A 67 -2.97 -7.97 -2.15
CA LEU A 67 -2.62 -9.28 -1.61
C LEU A 67 -1.10 -9.51 -1.45
N PRO A 68 -0.26 -9.35 -2.50
CA PRO A 68 1.18 -9.57 -2.36
C PRO A 68 1.86 -8.55 -1.43
N LEU A 69 1.28 -7.36 -1.24
CA LEU A 69 1.80 -6.38 -0.29
C LEU A 69 1.56 -6.81 1.15
N TYR A 70 0.37 -7.32 1.46
CA TYR A 70 0.09 -7.85 2.79
C TYR A 70 0.93 -9.08 3.13
N GLU A 71 1.14 -10.00 2.17
CA GLU A 71 2.03 -11.14 2.34
C GLU A 71 3.48 -10.69 2.60
N ARG A 72 3.96 -9.68 1.87
CA ARG A 72 5.27 -9.09 2.10
C ARG A 72 5.37 -8.40 3.47
N TYR A 73 4.35 -7.69 3.91
CA TYR A 73 4.32 -7.07 5.24
C TYR A 73 4.48 -8.12 6.34
N LEU A 74 3.77 -9.26 6.25
CA LEU A 74 3.93 -10.35 7.22
C LEU A 74 5.33 -10.97 7.18
N ALA A 75 5.96 -11.06 6.01
CA ALA A 75 7.35 -11.51 5.89
C ALA A 75 8.35 -10.55 6.55
N LEU A 76 8.03 -9.25 6.60
CA LEU A 76 8.85 -8.21 7.25
C LEU A 76 8.55 -8.07 8.75
N SER A 77 7.41 -8.57 9.22
CA SER A 77 6.94 -8.46 10.61
C SER A 77 7.11 -9.80 11.35
N PRO A 78 8.22 -10.01 12.09
CA PRO A 78 8.54 -11.30 12.72
C PRO A 78 7.55 -11.74 13.81
N GLN A 79 6.75 -10.81 14.34
CA GLN A 79 5.71 -11.09 15.34
C GLN A 79 4.36 -11.47 14.69
N GLY A 80 4.26 -11.36 13.36
CA GLY A 80 3.01 -11.48 12.62
C GLY A 80 2.02 -10.35 12.95
N ASP A 81 0.89 -10.37 12.26
CA ASP A 81 -0.20 -9.42 12.47
C ASP A 81 -1.53 -10.10 12.17
N ALA A 82 -2.29 -10.43 13.21
CA ALA A 82 -3.52 -11.19 13.08
C ALA A 82 -4.59 -10.46 12.25
N ALA A 83 -4.56 -9.12 12.22
CA ALA A 83 -5.48 -8.35 11.39
C ALA A 83 -5.13 -8.54 9.90
N VAL A 84 -3.85 -8.41 9.55
CA VAL A 84 -3.39 -8.58 8.17
C VAL A 84 -3.59 -10.01 7.68
N THR A 85 -3.38 -11.02 8.53
CA THR A 85 -3.68 -12.42 8.18
C THR A 85 -5.16 -12.60 7.81
N LYS A 86 -6.08 -11.94 8.53
CA LYS A 86 -7.51 -11.97 8.21
C LYS A 86 -7.81 -11.25 6.89
N TRP A 87 -7.18 -10.10 6.62
CA TRP A 87 -7.34 -9.38 5.36
C TRP A 87 -6.85 -10.20 4.16
N ILE A 88 -5.73 -10.92 4.30
CA ILE A 88 -5.23 -11.84 3.27
C ILE A 88 -6.24 -12.96 3.02
N ALA A 89 -6.77 -13.57 4.08
CA ALA A 89 -7.78 -14.63 3.95
C ALA A 89 -9.07 -14.11 3.28
N ASP A 90 -9.54 -12.92 3.67
CA ASP A 90 -10.68 -12.26 3.05
C ASP A 90 -10.43 -11.99 1.55
N LEU A 91 -9.30 -11.38 1.20
CA LEU A 91 -8.93 -11.11 -0.19
C LEU A 91 -8.86 -12.38 -1.05
N LYS A 92 -8.35 -13.49 -0.51
CA LYS A 92 -8.31 -14.79 -1.22
C LYS A 92 -9.71 -15.39 -1.45
N ASN A 93 -10.67 -15.05 -0.57
CA ASN A 93 -12.05 -15.55 -0.64
C ASN A 93 -13.00 -14.59 -1.39
N ARG A 94 -12.61 -13.34 -1.62
CA ARG A 94 -13.40 -12.40 -2.43
C ARG A 94 -13.47 -12.89 -3.86
N LYS A 95 -14.68 -13.00 -4.41
CA LYS A 95 -14.86 -13.10 -5.86
C LYS A 95 -14.23 -11.86 -6.49
N PRO A 96 -13.44 -11.98 -7.56
CA PRO A 96 -12.92 -10.81 -8.26
C PRO A 96 -14.10 -9.91 -8.63
N PRO A 97 -14.03 -8.60 -8.39
CA PRO A 97 -15.11 -7.70 -8.76
C PRO A 97 -15.36 -7.84 -10.26
N ALA A 98 -16.62 -7.84 -10.69
CA ALA A 98 -17.01 -7.93 -12.11
C ALA A 98 -16.32 -6.87 -13.00
N SER A 99 -15.80 -5.80 -12.40
CA SER A 99 -15.02 -4.73 -13.05
C SER A 99 -13.56 -5.12 -13.38
N ALA A 100 -12.96 -6.10 -12.70
CA ALA A 100 -11.60 -6.57 -13.02
C ALA A 100 -11.54 -7.37 -14.34
N ALA A 101 -12.69 -7.77 -14.89
CA ALA A 101 -12.78 -8.35 -16.24
C ALA A 101 -12.64 -7.30 -17.37
N ALA A 102 -12.60 -6.00 -17.06
CA ALA A 102 -12.64 -4.93 -18.07
C ALA A 102 -11.31 -4.19 -18.30
N ALA A 103 -10.24 -4.49 -17.56
CA ALA A 103 -8.93 -3.86 -17.78
C ALA A 103 -8.02 -4.70 -18.69
N ALA A 104 -8.54 -5.15 -19.84
CA ALA A 104 -7.70 -5.55 -20.96
C ALA A 104 -7.19 -4.28 -21.68
N PRO A 105 -5.93 -4.26 -22.16
CA PRO A 105 -5.30 -3.02 -22.60
C PRO A 105 -5.96 -2.50 -23.87
N LYS A 106 -6.46 -1.24 -23.85
CA LYS A 106 -6.68 -0.49 -25.08
C LYS A 106 -5.32 -0.21 -25.70
N LYS A 107 -4.86 -1.13 -26.57
CA LYS A 107 -3.84 -0.82 -27.57
C LYS A 107 -4.48 0.12 -28.57
N GLU A 108 -4.33 1.43 -28.37
CA GLU A 108 -4.60 2.40 -29.42
C GLU A 108 -3.25 2.70 -30.08
N LYS A 109 -3.14 2.26 -31.33
CA LYS A 109 -1.98 2.43 -32.20
C LYS A 109 -2.43 3.36 -33.34
N PRO A 110 -1.72 4.45 -33.66
CA PRO A 110 -1.87 5.06 -34.97
C PRO A 110 -1.21 4.21 -36.06
#